data_AF-A0A0B7NWF6-F1
#
_entry.id   AF-A0A0B7NWF6-F1
#
_cell.length_a   1.000
_cell.length_b   1.000
_cell.length_c   1.000
_cell.angle_alpha   90.00
_cell.angle_beta   90.00
_cell.angle_gamma   90.00
#
_symmetry.space_group_name_H-M   'P 1'
#
loop_
_entity.id
_entity.type
_entity.pdbx_description
1 polymer ?
#
loop_
_entity_poly.entity_id
_entity_poly.type
_entity_poly.pdbx_seq_one_letter_code
_entity_poly.pdbx_strand_id
1 'polypeptide(L)'
;MNIQFLYENEKGSAVDEYGRSEPMDYIVDEEQFRLETLSSHTQYLAQRPLEREKMIEAMHVEKEAKPNSNVIMREISVKRNYIRYSNPDKVRFFKLLFEKCLSAVAAAKQLGAIRERS
;
A
#
# COMPACT_ATOMS: atom_id res chain seq x y z
N MET A 1 -5.04 -27.21 -37.87
CA MET A 1 -4.38 -26.77 -36.63
C MET A 1 -5.20 -25.60 -36.09
N ASN A 2 -5.82 -25.73 -34.92
CA ASN A 2 -6.61 -24.67 -34.31
C ASN A 2 -5.72 -23.99 -33.26
N ILE A 3 -5.43 -22.71 -33.46
CA ILE A 3 -4.59 -21.91 -32.56
C ILE A 3 -5.54 -20.94 -31.87
N GLN A 4 -5.62 -21.05 -30.55
CA GLN A 4 -6.47 -20.20 -29.72
C GLN A 4 -5.58 -19.19 -28.99
N PHE A 5 -5.91 -17.90 -29.10
CA PHE A 5 -5.14 -16.83 -28.48
C PHE A 5 -5.77 -16.44 -27.15
N LEU A 6 -4.94 -16.31 -26.10
CA LEU A 6 -5.33 -15.85 -24.77
C LEU A 6 -4.66 -14.51 -24.48
N TYR A 7 -5.34 -13.62 -23.75
CA TYR A 7 -4.81 -12.34 -23.31
C TYR A 7 -5.12 -12.09 -21.83
N GLU A 8 -4.29 -11.29 -21.17
CA GLU A 8 -4.48 -10.91 -19.77
C GLU A 8 -5.52 -9.78 -19.68
N ASN A 9 -6.54 -9.96 -18.83
CA ASN A 9 -7.54 -8.93 -18.57
C ASN A 9 -7.07 -7.94 -17.48
N GLU A 10 -7.85 -6.88 -17.25
CA GLU A 10 -7.55 -5.86 -16.23
C GLU A 10 -7.40 -6.40 -14.80
N LYS A 11 -7.86 -7.63 -14.55
CA LYS A 11 -7.79 -8.32 -13.25
C LYS A 11 -6.61 -9.30 -13.17
N GLY A 12 -5.75 -9.36 -14.19
CA GLY A 12 -4.60 -10.27 -14.26
C GLY A 12 -4.96 -11.72 -14.57
N SER A 13 -6.16 -11.97 -15.11
CA SER A 13 -6.59 -13.31 -15.52
C SER A 13 -6.46 -13.49 -17.03
N ALA A 14 -5.91 -14.61 -17.48
CA ALA A 14 -5.89 -14.98 -18.90
C ALA A 14 -7.30 -15.33 -19.38
N VAL A 15 -7.75 -14.73 -20.48
CA VAL A 15 -9.09 -14.91 -21.07
C VAL A 15 -9.01 -15.17 -22.57
N ASP A 16 -10.01 -15.88 -23.11
CA ASP A 16 -10.19 -16.12 -24.56
C ASP A 16 -10.77 -14.91 -25.29
N GLU A 17 -10.91 -15.00 -26.61
CA GLU A 17 -11.52 -13.95 -27.47
C GLU A 17 -12.96 -13.58 -27.09
N TYR A 18 -13.65 -14.42 -26.31
CA TYR A 18 -14.99 -14.16 -25.78
C TYR A 18 -14.97 -13.67 -24.33
N GLY A 19 -13.79 -13.40 -23.77
CA GLY A 19 -13.61 -12.95 -22.39
C GLY A 19 -13.86 -14.03 -21.33
N ARG A 20 -13.95 -15.30 -21.73
CA ARG A 20 -14.03 -16.40 -20.76
C ARG A 20 -12.65 -16.65 -20.18
N SER A 21 -12.59 -16.60 -18.85
CA SER A 21 -11.42 -17.08 -18.12
C SER A 21 -11.39 -18.59 -18.19
N GLU A 22 -10.42 -19.16 -18.89
CA GLU A 22 -10.06 -20.55 -18.64
C GLU A 22 -9.33 -20.57 -17.29
N PRO A 23 -9.75 -21.42 -16.32
CA PRO A 23 -9.00 -21.62 -15.10
C PRO A 23 -7.60 -22.09 -15.49
N MET A 24 -6.60 -21.22 -15.31
CA MET A 24 -5.22 -21.65 -15.38
C MET A 24 -4.98 -22.52 -14.15
N ASP A 25 -4.90 -23.84 -14.35
CA ASP A 25 -4.48 -24.77 -13.32
C ASP A 25 -3.00 -24.52 -13.03
N TYR A 26 -2.72 -23.63 -12.07
CA TYR A 26 -1.38 -23.41 -11.56
C TYR A 26 -0.97 -24.65 -10.77
N ILE A 27 -0.26 -25.56 -11.43
CA ILE A 27 0.41 -26.68 -10.78
C ILE A 27 1.60 -26.07 -10.03
N VAL A 28 1.38 -25.72 -8.76
CA VAL A 28 2.46 -25.36 -7.84
C VAL A 28 3.09 -26.68 -7.39
N ASP A 29 4.38 -26.85 -7.71
CA ASP A 29 5.16 -27.94 -7.15
C ASP A 29 5.38 -27.67 -5.65
N GLU A 30 4.58 -28.36 -4.84
CA GLU A 30 4.64 -28.25 -3.38
C GLU A 30 6.00 -28.68 -2.83
N GLU A 31 6.79 -29.51 -3.52
CA GLU A 31 8.14 -29.91 -3.09
C GLU A 31 9.19 -28.83 -3.38
N GLN A 32 9.08 -28.16 -4.53
CA GLN A 32 9.96 -27.02 -4.86
C GLN A 32 9.62 -25.78 -4.03
N PHE A 33 8.35 -25.58 -3.67
CA PHE A 33 7.86 -24.40 -2.94
C PHE A 33 7.14 -24.76 -1.64
N ARG A 34 7.78 -25.59 -0.81
CA ARG A 34 7.24 -26.00 0.50
C ARG A 34 7.01 -24.79 1.39
N LEU A 35 5.74 -24.53 1.74
CA LEU A 35 5.38 -23.51 2.72
C LEU A 35 5.44 -24.11 4.14
N GLU A 36 6.13 -23.42 5.04
CA GLU A 36 6.16 -23.78 6.46
C GLU A 36 5.17 -22.91 7.25
N THR A 37 4.39 -23.55 8.11
CA THR A 37 3.49 -22.84 9.02
C THR A 37 4.27 -22.34 10.24
N LEU A 38 4.55 -21.04 10.30
CA LEU A 38 5.35 -20.44 11.37
C LEU A 38 4.61 -20.28 12.70
N SER A 39 3.29 -20.06 12.68
CA SER A 39 2.46 -19.92 13.89
C SER A 39 0.99 -20.16 13.59
N SER A 40 0.24 -20.70 14.55
CA SER A 40 -1.21 -20.77 14.43
C SER A 40 -1.86 -19.39 14.66
N HIS A 41 -3.07 -19.20 14.13
CA HIS A 41 -3.86 -17.99 14.36
C HIS A 41 -4.05 -17.70 15.87
N THR A 42 -4.24 -18.74 16.68
CA THR A 42 -4.41 -18.62 18.13
C THR A 42 -3.13 -18.16 18.83
N GLN A 43 -1.95 -18.62 18.41
CA GLN A 43 -0.67 -18.17 18.94
C GLN A 43 -0.42 -16.69 18.64
N TYR A 44 -0.75 -16.23 17.43
CA TYR A 44 -0.68 -14.82 17.06
C TYR A 44 -1.55 -13.94 17.98
N LEU A 45 -2.78 -14.40 18.28
CA LEU A 45 -3.68 -13.65 19.16
C LEU A 45 -3.19 -13.62 20.62
N ALA A 46 -2.60 -14.70 21.12
CA ALA A 46 -2.07 -14.78 22.48
C ALA A 46 -0.87 -13.85 22.72
N GLN A 47 -0.09 -13.55 21.67
CA GLN A 47 1.06 -12.65 21.75
C GLN A 47 0.66 -11.17 21.71
N ARG A 48 -0.61 -10.82 21.50
CA ARG A 48 -1.07 -9.42 21.54
C ARG A 48 -1.07 -8.92 22.99
N PRO A 49 -0.32 -7.86 23.33
CA PRO A 49 -0.35 -7.27 24.66
C PRO A 49 -1.77 -6.85 25.05
N LEU A 50 -2.19 -7.20 26.26
CA LEU A 50 -3.48 -6.78 26.82
C LEU A 50 -3.42 -5.29 27.16
N GLU A 51 -3.77 -4.41 26.22
CA GLU A 51 -3.75 -2.95 26.37
C GLU A 51 -4.72 -2.39 27.45
N ARG A 52 -5.36 -3.24 28.26
CA ARG A 52 -6.56 -2.90 29.05
C ARG A 52 -6.31 -2.46 30.50
N GLU A 53 -5.13 -2.70 31.08
CA GLU A 53 -4.89 -2.33 32.48
C GLU A 53 -4.43 -0.88 32.69
N LYS A 54 -3.87 -0.22 31.68
CA LYS A 54 -3.35 1.17 31.81
C LYS A 54 -4.41 2.26 31.66
N MET A 55 -5.67 1.90 31.41
CA MET A 55 -6.73 2.86 31.01
C MET A 55 -7.70 3.25 32.14
N ILE A 56 -7.70 2.54 33.27
CA ILE A 56 -8.72 2.73 34.32
C ILE A 56 -8.42 3.95 35.23
N GLU A 57 -7.16 4.36 35.39
CA GLU A 57 -6.80 5.45 36.32
C GLU A 57 -6.99 6.87 35.76
N ALA A 58 -7.33 7.02 34.47
CA ALA A 58 -7.49 8.34 33.83
C ALA A 58 -8.97 8.77 33.61
N MET A 59 -9.95 7.94 33.97
CA MET A 59 -11.38 8.17 33.69
C MET A 59 -12.16 8.69 34.90
N HIS A 60 -11.75 9.81 35.48
CA HIS A 60 -12.64 10.61 36.31
C HIS A 60 -12.57 12.06 35.85
N VAL A 61 -13.56 12.47 35.05
CA VAL A 61 -14.20 13.81 34.94
C VAL A 61 -14.93 13.90 33.58
N GLU A 62 -16.26 13.91 33.71
CA GLU A 62 -17.24 14.69 32.93
C GLU A 62 -17.73 14.25 31.53
N LYS A 63 -18.87 13.55 31.60
CA LYS A 63 -20.15 13.70 30.87
C LYS A 63 -20.23 13.62 29.33
N GLU A 64 -20.81 12.48 28.93
CA GLU A 64 -21.88 12.26 27.94
C GLU A 64 -21.96 13.10 26.65
N ALA A 65 -21.54 12.51 25.53
CA ALA A 65 -22.39 12.17 24.38
C ALA A 65 -21.60 11.31 23.36
N LYS A 66 -22.10 10.10 23.05
CA LYS A 66 -21.67 9.26 21.91
C LYS A 66 -22.60 9.54 20.72
N PRO A 67 -22.28 9.19 19.45
CA PRO A 67 -21.38 8.11 18.98
C PRO A 67 -20.38 8.66 17.92
N ASN A 68 -19.37 8.00 17.34
CA ASN A 68 -19.09 6.63 16.93
C ASN A 68 -17.67 6.63 16.31
N SER A 69 -16.96 5.51 16.42
CA SER A 69 -15.84 5.12 15.53
C SER A 69 -14.67 6.11 15.38
N ASN A 70 -13.68 5.97 16.25
CA ASN A 70 -12.34 6.43 15.96
C ASN A 70 -11.35 5.47 16.60
N VAL A 71 -10.87 4.55 15.77
CA VAL A 71 -9.61 3.84 15.97
C VAL A 71 -8.56 4.90 16.28
N ILE A 72 -8.11 4.96 17.52
CA ILE A 72 -7.03 5.85 17.92
C ILE A 72 -5.74 5.22 17.38
N MET A 73 -5.38 5.55 16.14
CA MET A 73 -4.02 5.29 15.68
C MET A 73 -3.08 6.09 16.58
N ARG A 74 -2.24 5.41 17.36
CA ARG A 74 -1.04 6.04 17.95
C ARG A 74 -0.10 6.43 16.82
N GLU A 75 -0.35 7.60 16.25
CA GLU A 75 0.50 8.18 15.23
C GLU A 75 1.82 8.58 15.90
N ILE A 76 2.85 7.76 15.70
CA ILE A 76 4.24 8.22 15.84
C ILE A 76 4.44 9.16 14.65
N SER A 77 3.95 10.39 14.76
CA SER A 77 4.08 11.40 13.73
C SER A 77 5.53 11.90 13.75
N VAL A 78 6.46 11.11 13.23
CA VAL A 78 7.68 11.68 12.65
C VAL A 78 7.21 12.48 11.44
N LYS A 79 6.83 13.73 11.72
CA LYS A 79 6.27 14.66 10.74
C LYS A 79 7.36 14.96 9.71
N ARG A 80 7.46 14.12 8.67
CA ARG A 80 8.31 14.39 7.52
C ARG A 80 7.77 15.66 6.89
N ASN A 81 8.62 16.68 6.80
CA ASN A 81 8.27 17.92 6.11
C ASN A 81 8.26 17.63 4.61
N TYR A 82 7.09 17.26 4.09
CA TYR A 82 6.89 17.08 2.66
C TYR A 82 6.80 18.44 1.97
N ILE A 83 7.59 18.61 0.91
CA ILE A 83 7.51 19.79 0.05
C ILE A 83 6.26 19.63 -0.82
N ARG A 84 5.30 20.54 -0.66
CA ARG A 84 4.06 20.52 -1.42
C ARG A 84 4.25 21.28 -2.73
N TYR A 85 4.13 20.57 -3.85
CA TYR A 85 4.12 21.19 -5.17
C TYR A 85 2.84 21.99 -5.41
N SER A 86 2.99 23.17 -5.99
CA SER A 86 1.88 23.92 -6.55
C SER A 86 1.32 23.20 -7.79
N ASN A 87 0.07 23.48 -8.16
CA ASN A 87 -0.52 22.90 -9.38
C ASN A 87 0.32 23.14 -10.65
N PRO A 88 0.86 24.35 -10.93
CA PRO A 88 1.73 24.54 -12.08
C PRO A 88 3.04 23.75 -11.98
N ASP A 89 3.60 23.59 -10.78
CA ASP A 89 4.81 22.78 -10.61
C ASP A 89 4.56 21.30 -10.87
N LYS A 90 3.38 20.77 -10.52
CA LYS A 90 3.00 19.40 -10.87
C LYS A 90 2.94 19.19 -12.38
N VAL A 91 2.33 20.13 -13.12
CA VAL A 91 2.27 20.08 -14.59
C VAL A 91 3.68 20.09 -15.17
N ARG A 92 4.53 20.99 -14.68
CA ARG A 92 5.95 21.06 -15.10
C ARG A 92 6.70 19.77 -14.77
N PHE A 93 6.46 19.18 -13.60
CA PHE A 93 7.08 17.92 -13.20
C PHE A 93 6.75 16.79 -14.18
N PHE A 94 5.48 16.57 -14.48
CA PHE A 94 5.08 15.52 -15.42
C PHE A 94 5.58 15.77 -16.83
N LYS A 95 5.62 17.04 -17.27
CA LYS A 95 6.25 17.43 -18.53
C LYS A 95 7.73 16.99 -18.58
N LEU A 96 8.47 17.22 -17.49
CA LEU A 96 9.87 16.80 -17.37
C LEU A 96 10.04 15.27 -17.37
N LEU A 97 9.12 14.52 -16.75
CA LEU A 97 9.17 13.06 -16.73
C LEU A 97 8.85 12.45 -18.10
N PHE A 98 7.76 12.88 -18.73
CA PHE A 98 7.23 12.21 -19.92
C PHE A 98 7.76 12.79 -21.23
N GLU A 99 7.85 14.12 -21.37
CA GLU A 99 8.34 14.71 -22.62
C GLU A 99 9.87 14.74 -22.68
N LYS A 100 10.53 14.93 -21.53
CA LYS A 100 12.00 15.00 -21.45
C LYS A 100 12.65 13.73 -20.89
N CYS A 101 11.86 12.70 -20.58
CA CYS A 101 12.33 11.42 -20.04
C CYS A 101 13.27 11.56 -18.82
N LEU A 102 13.09 12.59 -18.00
CA LEU A 102 13.93 12.81 -16.82
C LEU A 102 13.51 11.89 -15.67
N SER A 103 14.50 11.47 -14.87
CA SER A 103 14.20 10.79 -13.62
C SER A 103 13.49 11.72 -12.64
N ALA A 104 12.70 11.15 -11.73
CA ALA A 104 11.96 11.92 -10.73
C ALA A 104 12.86 12.85 -9.88
N VAL A 105 14.06 12.39 -9.53
CA VAL A 105 15.04 13.20 -8.78
C VAL A 105 15.56 14.35 -9.63
N ALA A 106 15.90 14.12 -10.90
CA ALA A 106 16.38 15.16 -11.80
C ALA A 106 15.31 16.23 -12.06
N ALA A 107 14.06 15.81 -12.28
CA ALA A 107 12.92 16.70 -12.42
C ALA A 107 12.66 17.52 -11.14
N ALA A 108 12.68 16.88 -9.96
CA ALA A 108 12.50 17.56 -8.69
C ALA A 108 13.63 18.56 -8.37
N LYS A 109 14.88 18.25 -8.75
CA LYS A 109 16.01 19.20 -8.67
C LYS A 109 15.79 20.42 -9.57
N GLN A 110 15.35 20.22 -10.82
CA GLN A 110 15.04 21.33 -11.74
C GLN A 110 13.88 22.21 -11.25
N LEU A 111 12.96 21.66 -10.45
CA LEU A 111 11.88 22.40 -9.80
C LEU A 111 12.30 23.05 -8.47
N GLY A 112 13.55 22.88 -8.02
CA GLY A 112 14.05 23.39 -6.75
C GLY A 112 13.47 22.68 -5.52
N ALA A 113 12.81 21.53 -5.71
CA ALA A 113 12.16 20.77 -4.65
C ALA A 113 13.11 19.83 -3.90
N ILE A 114 14.31 19.56 -4.44
CA ILE A 114 15.35 18.80 -3.75
C ILE A 114 16.62 19.64 -3.75
N ARG A 115 17.03 20.11 -2.58
CA ARG A 115 18.34 20.73 -2.35
C ARG A 115 19.28 19.65 -1.82
N GLU A 116 20.45 19.49 -2.44
CA GLU A 116 21.49 18.63 -1.88
C GLU A 116 21.90 19.16 -0.51
N ARG A 117 21.94 18.28 0.49
CA ARG A 117 22.66 18.57 1.72
C ARG A 117 24.14 18.43 1.38
N SER A 118 24.85 19.56 1.34
CA SER A 118 26.31 19.66 1.32
C SER A 118 26.92 19.05 2.56
#